data_AF-A0AAP2RCX6-F1
#
_entry.id   AF-A0AAP2RCX6-F1
#
_cell.length_a   1.000
_cell.length_b   1.000
_cell.length_c   1.000
_cell.angle_alpha   90.00
_cell.angle_beta   90.00
_cell.angle_gamma   90.00
#
_symmetry.space_group_name_H-M   'P 1'
#
loop_
_entity.id
_entity.type
_entity.pdbx_description
1 polymer ?
#
loop_
_entity_poly.entity_id
_entity_poly.type
_entity_poly.pdbx_seq_one_letter_code
_entity_poly.pdbx_strand_id
1 'polypeptide(L)'
;MTFVRKSYTEITDSILSQITRGVVNEKQDYVRNRSKYRLAYPNVYDIVKIEGIVKGAAFVFRKGTDYKLGDNMVEWLGGGEKPDHGTPFFVNYMMDAPGGITDINPGSVTRTIIESVAMELDYLYAQMNQVYNSAFIDTANGKSLDMVAALLGVNRKMAGYATGEVTFGRKSEPATIEVSRETHVYDGKDRYELKNPMLKAVKSVEGTLEGANAGFEQGKDYLISEGKLIWIPAGKKPDKGSVFYVDYAAYETITIPIDTRVSTYSRRPENVKVFRTVEQSVLTRNAEGRWEVEVPVMALTPGKEGNVFAGSINMMPKPLVGIEYVINKKDILNGTEAENDNELRERAKRALEMAGKATIKSLKSAVQGIEGVTGNVVVIDQPDGVPGIVQIIASGGDEEEIEKVIGETRSAGIKVEFKRPIIIPLDVKLTIVVVENVDRNEVKNEVESIIRQYLGGLEIGEDVIMSRIIKAALSPRGIRDARDVTINDKKENIDVMPHEKGELRTLEIYVED
;
A
#
# COMPACT_ATOMS: atom_id res chain seq x y z
N MET A 1 -4.20 15.77 17.01
CA MET A 1 -5.51 15.95 17.68
C MET A 1 -6.52 15.07 16.96
N THR A 2 -7.25 14.23 17.66
CA THR A 2 -8.32 13.39 17.09
C THR A 2 -9.52 14.25 16.75
N PHE A 3 -10.05 14.13 15.53
CA PHE A 3 -11.27 14.84 15.15
C PHE A 3 -12.48 14.18 15.83
N VAL A 4 -13.33 14.99 16.46
CA VAL A 4 -14.59 14.54 17.08
C VAL A 4 -15.72 15.29 16.42
N ARG A 5 -16.63 14.56 15.76
CA ARG A 5 -17.84 15.13 15.17
C ARG A 5 -18.74 15.67 16.29
N LYS A 6 -19.21 16.91 16.16
CA LYS A 6 -20.30 17.44 16.98
C LYS A 6 -21.63 17.24 16.26
N SER A 7 -22.65 16.84 16.99
CA SER A 7 -24.01 16.71 16.49
C SER A 7 -24.73 18.06 16.45
N TYR A 8 -25.80 18.13 15.64
CA TYR A 8 -26.72 19.27 15.60
C TYR A 8 -27.12 19.78 17.00
N THR A 9 -27.49 18.88 17.92
CA THR A 9 -27.94 19.25 19.26
C THR A 9 -26.82 19.87 20.08
N GLU A 10 -25.62 19.28 20.06
CA GLU A 10 -24.46 19.80 20.77
C GLU A 10 -24.01 21.16 20.23
N ILE A 11 -24.11 21.36 18.92
CA ILE A 11 -23.81 22.65 18.28
C ILE A 11 -24.87 23.69 18.69
N THR A 12 -26.15 23.34 18.60
CA THR A 12 -27.28 24.20 18.96
C THR A 12 -27.17 24.63 20.41
N ASP A 13 -26.96 23.70 21.34
CA ASP A 13 -26.85 23.97 22.77
C ASP A 13 -25.59 24.79 23.10
N SER A 14 -24.47 24.53 22.41
CA SER A 14 -23.25 25.33 22.57
C SER A 14 -23.47 26.78 22.13
N ILE A 15 -24.09 27.01 20.97
CA ILE A 15 -24.34 28.35 20.43
C ILE A 15 -25.39 29.08 21.27
N LEU A 16 -26.49 28.40 21.63
CA LEU A 16 -27.51 28.96 22.52
C LEU A 16 -26.93 29.33 23.88
N SER A 17 -26.10 28.47 24.48
CA SER A 17 -25.43 28.77 25.75
C SER A 17 -24.52 30.00 25.66
N GLN A 18 -23.76 30.14 24.57
CA GLN A 18 -22.92 31.31 24.33
C GLN A 18 -23.73 32.60 24.17
N ILE A 19 -24.81 32.56 23.38
CA ILE A 19 -25.61 33.76 23.05
C ILE A 19 -26.50 34.21 24.22
N THR A 20 -27.03 33.27 25.00
CA THR A 20 -28.14 33.55 25.95
C THR A 20 -27.67 33.69 27.38
N ARG A 21 -26.56 33.04 27.73
CA ARG A 21 -25.99 33.08 29.08
C ARG A 21 -24.70 33.89 29.15
N GLY A 22 -24.23 34.46 28.01
CA GLY A 22 -22.93 35.12 27.94
C GLY A 22 -21.79 34.20 28.41
N VAL A 23 -21.96 32.88 28.25
CA VAL A 23 -21.00 31.90 28.78
C VAL A 23 -19.86 31.77 27.80
N VAL A 24 -18.69 32.27 28.21
CA VAL A 24 -17.44 32.05 27.50
C VAL A 24 -16.79 30.79 28.03
N ASN A 25 -16.42 29.90 27.10
CA ASN A 25 -15.55 28.78 27.37
C ASN A 25 -14.13 29.20 26.98
N GLU A 26 -13.29 29.42 27.98
CA GLU A 26 -11.90 29.82 27.80
C GLU A 26 -10.96 28.69 28.18
N LYS A 27 -10.03 28.37 27.27
CA LYS A 27 -8.95 27.43 27.53
C LYS A 27 -7.79 28.15 28.21
N GLN A 28 -7.29 27.58 29.30
CA GLN A 28 -6.09 28.02 30.02
C GLN A 28 -5.15 26.82 30.23
N ASP A 29 -3.84 27.04 30.19
CA ASP A 29 -2.86 25.97 30.43
C ASP A 29 -2.31 26.09 31.86
N TYR A 30 -2.40 25.00 32.63
CA TYR A 30 -2.02 25.02 34.04
C TYR A 30 -0.50 24.89 34.24
N VAL A 31 0.07 25.85 34.98
CA VAL A 31 1.48 25.92 35.37
C VAL A 31 1.61 25.72 36.87
N ARG A 32 2.59 24.89 37.27
CA ARG A 32 2.85 24.55 38.66
C ARG A 32 3.31 25.82 39.39
N ASN A 33 2.82 26.03 40.61
CA ASN A 33 3.05 27.22 41.44
C ASN A 33 2.37 28.51 40.95
N ARG A 34 1.58 28.47 39.88
CA ARG A 34 0.68 29.59 39.51
C ARG A 34 -0.72 29.32 40.05
N SER A 35 -1.11 30.07 41.07
CA SER A 35 -2.42 29.93 41.72
C SER A 35 -3.51 30.82 41.13
N LYS A 36 -3.15 31.84 40.33
CA LYS A 36 -4.11 32.80 39.75
C LYS A 36 -4.02 32.86 38.23
N TYR A 37 -5.18 32.76 37.58
CA TYR A 37 -5.33 32.82 36.12
C TYR A 37 -6.33 33.91 35.77
N ARG A 38 -5.88 34.90 35.00
CA ARG A 38 -6.72 36.01 34.56
C ARG A 38 -7.59 35.55 33.39
N LEU A 39 -8.89 35.73 33.54
CA LEU A 39 -9.84 35.48 32.46
C LEU A 39 -9.73 36.60 31.43
N ALA A 40 -9.80 36.25 30.15
CA ALA A 40 -9.50 37.15 29.03
C ALA A 40 -10.44 38.36 28.96
N TYR A 41 -11.67 38.22 29.46
CA TYR A 41 -12.70 39.25 29.37
C TYR A 41 -13.07 39.80 30.75
N PRO A 42 -13.20 41.13 30.90
CA PRO A 42 -13.55 41.78 32.17
C PRO A 42 -15.02 41.55 32.57
N ASN A 43 -15.35 41.81 33.85
CA ASN A 43 -16.71 41.75 34.43
C ASN A 43 -17.34 40.34 34.46
N VAL A 44 -16.56 39.34 34.87
CA VAL A 44 -17.09 37.98 35.10
C VAL A 44 -18.01 37.97 36.32
N TYR A 45 -19.29 37.66 36.10
CA TYR A 45 -20.33 37.57 37.12
C TYR A 45 -20.25 36.25 37.88
N ASP A 46 -20.12 35.13 37.16
CA ASP A 46 -20.02 33.82 37.78
C ASP A 46 -19.23 32.82 36.91
N ILE A 47 -18.64 31.82 37.54
CA ILE A 47 -18.05 30.66 36.87
C ILE A 47 -19.06 29.51 36.96
N VAL A 48 -19.54 29.07 35.80
CA VAL A 48 -20.49 27.97 35.66
C VAL A 48 -19.82 26.64 35.94
N LYS A 49 -18.64 26.43 35.37
CA LYS A 49 -17.94 25.13 35.43
C LYS A 49 -16.46 25.29 35.06
N ILE A 50 -15.58 24.61 35.81
CA ILE A 50 -14.19 24.41 35.40
C ILE A 50 -13.94 22.93 35.23
N GLU A 51 -13.34 22.54 34.10
CA GLU A 51 -12.98 21.16 33.77
C GLU A 51 -11.52 21.07 33.38
N GLY A 52 -10.85 19.98 33.73
CA GLY A 52 -9.44 19.76 33.38
C GLY A 52 -9.02 18.33 33.67
N ILE A 53 -7.72 18.10 33.80
CA ILE A 53 -7.15 16.76 34.01
C ILE A 53 -6.51 16.70 35.38
N VAL A 54 -6.84 15.68 36.18
CA VAL A 54 -6.20 15.37 37.46
C VAL A 54 -5.80 13.91 37.44
N LYS A 55 -4.52 13.60 37.69
CA LYS A 55 -3.96 12.24 37.64
C LYS A 55 -4.30 11.52 36.32
N GLY A 56 -4.27 12.25 35.20
CA GLY A 56 -4.55 11.71 33.87
C GLY A 56 -6.03 11.50 33.52
N ALA A 57 -6.98 11.80 34.42
CA ALA A 57 -8.42 11.65 34.17
C ALA A 57 -9.14 13.00 34.12
N ALA A 58 -10.21 13.09 33.31
CA ALA A 58 -11.06 14.27 33.25
C ALA A 58 -11.73 14.53 34.61
N PHE A 59 -11.65 15.76 35.09
CA PHE A 59 -12.12 16.17 36.41
C PHE A 59 -12.88 17.49 36.33
N VAL A 60 -13.98 17.59 37.07
CA VAL A 60 -14.78 18.82 37.22
C VAL A 60 -14.50 19.42 38.59
N PHE A 61 -13.92 20.62 38.60
CA PHE A 61 -13.51 21.28 39.83
C PHE A 61 -14.70 21.98 40.52
N ARG A 62 -14.65 22.03 41.85
CA ARG A 62 -15.73 22.55 42.70
C ARG A 62 -15.42 23.98 43.16
N LYS A 63 -16.33 24.90 42.86
CA LYS A 63 -16.25 26.29 43.34
C LYS A 63 -16.32 26.34 44.88
N GLY A 64 -15.43 27.10 45.50
CA GLY A 64 -15.32 27.24 46.97
C GLY A 64 -14.45 26.16 47.65
N THR A 65 -14.19 25.02 46.98
CA THR A 65 -13.31 23.96 47.49
C THR A 65 -11.99 23.92 46.71
N ASP A 66 -12.07 23.87 45.38
CA ASP A 66 -10.91 23.75 44.50
C ASP A 66 -10.44 25.10 43.98
N TYR A 67 -11.39 25.98 43.65
CA TYR A 67 -11.11 27.32 43.16
C TYR A 67 -12.15 28.33 43.66
N LYS A 68 -11.84 29.62 43.53
CA LYS A 68 -12.79 30.72 43.66
C LYS A 68 -12.59 31.75 42.54
N LEU A 69 -13.63 32.53 42.27
CA LEU A 69 -13.55 33.69 41.38
C LEU A 69 -13.13 34.91 42.22
N GLY A 70 -12.09 35.64 41.81
CA GLY A 70 -11.66 36.88 42.46
C GLY A 70 -11.24 37.92 41.42
N ASP A 71 -11.85 39.11 41.43
CA ASP A 71 -11.57 40.24 40.54
C ASP A 71 -11.20 39.85 39.11
N ASN A 72 -12.04 38.98 38.50
CA ASN A 72 -11.87 38.50 37.12
C ASN A 72 -10.77 37.43 36.90
N MET A 73 -10.39 36.71 37.96
CA MET A 73 -9.41 35.64 37.93
C MET A 73 -9.96 34.37 38.57
N VAL A 74 -9.53 33.22 38.04
CA VAL A 74 -9.64 31.94 38.73
C VAL A 74 -8.50 31.84 39.72
N GLU A 75 -8.83 31.73 41.01
CA GLU A 75 -7.88 31.51 42.08
C GLU A 75 -8.00 30.07 42.60
N TRP A 76 -6.97 29.27 42.38
CA TRP A 76 -6.87 27.91 42.93
C TRP A 76 -6.58 27.94 44.43
N LEU A 77 -7.37 27.18 45.20
CA LEU A 77 -7.28 27.14 46.64
C LEU A 77 -6.22 26.13 47.09
N GLY A 78 -5.48 26.45 48.16
CA GLY A 78 -4.34 25.65 48.63
C GLY A 78 -4.69 24.18 48.94
N GLY A 79 -5.85 23.95 49.57
CA GLY A 79 -6.31 22.62 50.00
C GLY A 79 -7.19 21.85 49.01
N GLY A 80 -7.45 22.40 47.83
CA GLY A 80 -8.28 21.76 46.79
C GLY A 80 -7.48 21.12 45.66
N GLU A 81 -8.16 20.29 44.87
CA GLU A 81 -7.59 19.61 43.70
C GLU A 81 -7.25 20.62 42.60
N LYS A 82 -6.16 20.37 41.87
CA LYS A 82 -5.65 21.27 40.81
C LYS A 82 -5.30 20.47 39.57
N PRO A 83 -5.36 21.06 38.36
CA PRO A 83 -4.99 20.36 37.14
C PRO A 83 -3.55 19.86 37.17
N ASP A 84 -3.27 18.80 36.41
CA ASP A 84 -1.93 18.29 36.22
C ASP A 84 -1.05 19.32 35.50
N HIS A 85 0.23 19.38 35.84
CA HIS A 85 1.16 20.35 35.24
C HIS A 85 1.25 20.20 33.72
N GLY A 86 1.11 21.32 33.00
CA GLY A 86 1.18 21.35 31.54
C GLY A 86 -0.09 20.83 30.85
N THR A 87 -1.15 20.52 31.61
CA THR A 87 -2.45 20.16 31.03
C THR A 87 -3.36 21.38 30.91
N PRO A 88 -4.24 21.40 29.90
CA PRO A 88 -5.23 22.45 29.76
C PRO A 88 -6.39 22.24 30.74
N PHE A 89 -6.98 23.35 31.17
CA PHE A 89 -8.28 23.40 31.83
C PHE A 89 -9.17 24.42 31.13
N PHE A 90 -10.48 24.18 31.16
CA PHE A 90 -11.50 24.96 30.48
C PHE A 90 -12.38 25.62 31.52
N VAL A 91 -12.47 26.94 31.48
CA VAL A 91 -13.30 27.75 32.37
C VAL A 91 -14.53 28.19 31.58
N ASN A 92 -15.71 27.75 32.02
CA ASN A 92 -16.98 28.22 31.52
C ASN A 92 -17.51 29.27 32.49
N TYR A 93 -17.60 30.53 32.06
CA TYR A 93 -17.96 31.64 32.94
C TYR A 93 -18.86 32.65 32.22
N MET A 94 -19.72 33.33 32.99
CA MET A 94 -20.68 34.32 32.54
C MET A 94 -20.12 35.74 32.70
N MET A 95 -20.27 36.58 31.69
CA MET A 95 -20.09 38.04 31.79
C MET A 95 -21.42 38.73 32.13
N ASP A 96 -21.38 39.99 32.54
CA ASP A 96 -22.50 40.86 32.97
C ASP A 96 -23.85 40.66 32.23
N ALA A 97 -24.97 40.87 32.97
CA ALA A 97 -26.40 40.55 32.72
C ALA A 97 -26.80 39.90 31.37
N PRO A 98 -27.64 38.83 31.38
CA PRO A 98 -27.92 38.01 30.20
C PRO A 98 -28.31 38.90 29.01
N GLY A 99 -27.61 38.73 27.88
CA GLY A 99 -27.88 39.46 26.66
C GLY A 99 -29.37 39.47 26.37
N GLY A 100 -29.90 40.59 25.85
CA GLY A 100 -31.34 40.84 25.70
C GLY A 100 -32.15 39.84 24.85
N ILE A 101 -31.53 38.74 24.45
CA ILE A 101 -32.11 37.60 23.76
C ILE A 101 -32.47 36.54 24.81
N THR A 102 -33.71 36.56 25.26
CA THR A 102 -34.20 35.68 26.34
C THR A 102 -35.08 34.53 25.86
N ASP A 103 -35.67 34.65 24.67
CA ASP A 103 -36.58 33.62 24.14
C ASP A 103 -35.82 32.57 23.33
N ILE A 104 -35.53 31.44 23.99
CA ILE A 104 -34.78 30.31 23.45
C ILE A 104 -35.65 29.06 23.26
N ASN A 105 -36.96 29.24 23.37
CA ASN A 105 -37.91 28.16 23.25
C ASN A 105 -38.03 27.72 21.78
N PRO A 106 -38.35 26.44 21.52
CA PRO A 106 -38.66 25.98 20.17
C PRO A 106 -39.74 26.88 19.52
N GLY A 107 -39.45 27.40 18.33
CA GLY A 107 -40.32 28.33 17.61
C GLY A 107 -39.99 29.82 17.79
N SER A 108 -39.02 30.19 18.65
CA SER A 108 -38.54 31.57 18.72
C SER A 108 -37.66 31.93 17.52
N VAL A 109 -37.67 33.22 17.12
CA VAL A 109 -36.85 33.71 15.99
C VAL A 109 -35.37 33.40 16.21
N THR A 110 -34.87 33.63 17.42
CA THR A 110 -33.49 33.34 17.80
C THR A 110 -33.18 31.86 17.66
N ARG A 111 -34.05 30.98 18.19
CA ARG A 111 -33.84 29.54 18.11
C ARG A 111 -33.86 29.07 16.66
N THR A 112 -34.82 29.51 15.86
CA THR A 112 -34.92 29.15 14.43
C THR A 112 -33.66 29.56 13.64
N ILE A 113 -33.09 30.73 13.90
CA ILE A 113 -31.83 31.16 13.25
C ILE A 113 -30.67 30.26 13.68
N ILE A 114 -30.53 29.98 14.98
CA ILE A 114 -29.44 29.14 15.49
C ILE A 114 -29.55 27.70 15.00
N GLU A 115 -30.75 27.14 15.00
CA GLU A 115 -31.05 25.82 14.47
C GLU A 115 -30.68 25.72 12.98
N SER A 116 -31.00 26.76 12.19
CA SER A 116 -30.58 26.83 10.79
C SER A 116 -29.04 26.82 10.64
N VAL A 117 -28.33 27.62 11.43
CA VAL A 117 -26.85 27.64 11.43
C VAL A 117 -26.25 26.32 11.94
N ALA A 118 -26.83 25.73 12.97
CA ALA A 118 -26.38 24.46 13.54
C ALA A 118 -26.55 23.29 12.57
N MET A 119 -27.59 23.32 11.72
CA MET A 119 -27.79 22.34 10.66
C MET A 119 -26.68 22.41 9.61
N GLU A 120 -26.30 23.60 9.16
CA GLU A 120 -25.17 23.79 8.24
C GLU A 120 -23.83 23.38 8.87
N LEU A 121 -23.63 23.70 10.16
CA LEU A 121 -22.44 23.27 10.88
C LEU A 121 -22.39 21.75 11.07
N ASP A 122 -23.49 21.08 11.41
CA ASP A 122 -23.54 19.61 11.49
C ASP A 122 -23.20 18.97 10.14
N TYR A 123 -23.73 19.54 9.04
CA TYR A 123 -23.37 19.09 7.69
C TYR A 123 -21.86 19.24 7.42
N LEU A 124 -21.25 20.37 7.77
CA LEU A 124 -19.81 20.57 7.65
C LEU A 124 -19.02 19.59 8.54
N TYR A 125 -19.44 19.38 9.78
CA TYR A 125 -18.84 18.40 10.68
C TYR A 125 -18.94 16.97 10.13
N ALA A 126 -20.06 16.62 9.49
CA ALA A 126 -20.23 15.33 8.83
C ALA A 126 -19.30 15.17 7.63
N GLN A 127 -19.15 16.20 6.78
CA GLN A 127 -18.19 16.20 5.68
C GLN A 127 -16.75 16.08 6.17
N MET A 128 -16.36 16.85 7.20
CA MET A 128 -15.03 16.75 7.80
C MET A 128 -14.77 15.36 8.40
N ASN A 129 -15.77 14.75 9.04
CA ASN A 129 -15.65 13.38 9.55
C ASN A 129 -15.42 12.37 8.42
N GLN A 130 -16.11 12.53 7.29
CA GLN A 130 -15.91 11.69 6.12
C GLN A 130 -14.50 11.85 5.54
N VAL A 131 -13.99 13.08 5.44
CA VAL A 131 -12.61 13.36 5.00
C VAL A 131 -11.60 12.73 5.97
N TYR A 132 -11.80 12.90 7.28
CA TYR A 132 -10.97 12.28 8.31
C TYR A 132 -10.93 10.76 8.16
N ASN A 133 -12.09 10.12 8.05
CA ASN A 133 -12.17 8.67 7.86
C ASN A 133 -11.57 8.21 6.52
N SER A 134 -11.62 9.03 5.47
CA SER A 134 -11.06 8.68 4.17
C SER A 134 -9.53 8.49 4.15
N ALA A 135 -8.83 8.91 5.21
CA ALA A 135 -7.39 8.74 5.36
C ALA A 135 -6.97 7.34 5.84
N PHE A 136 -7.89 6.53 6.35
CA PHE A 136 -7.57 5.23 6.95
C PHE A 136 -8.01 4.08 6.04
N ILE A 137 -7.14 3.08 5.89
CA ILE A 137 -7.40 1.92 5.01
C ILE A 137 -8.70 1.18 5.36
N ASP A 138 -9.06 1.14 6.64
CA ASP A 138 -10.25 0.45 7.13
C ASP A 138 -11.56 1.14 6.76
N THR A 139 -11.57 2.47 6.70
CA THR A 139 -12.79 3.28 6.55
C THR A 139 -12.86 4.04 5.24
N ALA A 140 -11.75 4.17 4.51
CA ALA A 140 -11.71 4.76 3.17
C ALA A 140 -12.49 3.90 2.15
N ASN A 141 -13.13 4.56 1.20
CA ASN A 141 -13.87 3.95 0.09
C ASN A 141 -13.59 4.70 -1.23
N GLY A 142 -13.85 4.04 -2.36
CA GLY A 142 -13.66 4.59 -3.70
C GLY A 142 -12.26 5.16 -3.93
N LYS A 143 -12.20 6.37 -4.52
CA LYS A 143 -10.92 7.03 -4.87
C LYS A 143 -10.00 7.26 -3.68
N SER A 144 -10.54 7.52 -2.49
CA SER A 144 -9.72 7.71 -1.29
C SER A 144 -9.03 6.40 -0.90
N LEU A 145 -9.73 5.26 -1.00
CA LEU A 145 -9.11 3.96 -0.77
C LEU A 145 -8.02 3.66 -1.80
N ASP A 146 -8.25 4.02 -3.06
CA ASP A 146 -7.23 3.88 -4.11
C ASP A 146 -5.96 4.68 -3.79
N MET A 147 -6.10 5.90 -3.29
CA MET A 147 -4.96 6.74 -2.88
C MET A 147 -4.22 6.13 -1.68
N VAL A 148 -4.93 5.67 -0.66
CA VAL A 148 -4.33 5.05 0.52
C VAL A 148 -3.61 3.75 0.15
N ALA A 149 -4.23 2.91 -0.69
CA ALA A 149 -3.61 1.68 -1.18
C ALA A 149 -2.37 1.96 -2.05
N ALA A 150 -2.41 3.02 -2.86
CA ALA A 150 -1.28 3.41 -3.71
C ALA A 150 -0.04 3.81 -2.90
N LEU A 151 -0.18 4.34 -1.68
CA LEU A 151 0.95 4.59 -0.77
C LEU A 151 1.71 3.31 -0.42
N LEU A 152 1.03 2.16 -0.45
CA LEU A 152 1.59 0.83 -0.22
C LEU A 152 2.07 0.15 -1.52
N GLY A 153 2.06 0.87 -2.65
CA GLY A 153 2.37 0.31 -3.97
C GLY A 153 1.27 -0.58 -4.54
N VAL A 154 0.06 -0.54 -3.96
CA VAL A 154 -1.06 -1.39 -4.34
C VAL A 154 -2.06 -0.60 -5.19
N ASN A 155 -2.12 -0.90 -6.49
CA ASN A 155 -3.09 -0.33 -7.42
C ASN A 155 -4.30 -1.25 -7.63
N ARG A 156 -5.51 -0.69 -7.77
CA ARG A 156 -6.74 -1.44 -8.03
C ARG A 156 -6.65 -2.22 -9.35
N LYS A 157 -7.10 -3.47 -9.33
CA LYS A 157 -7.25 -4.24 -10.56
C LYS A 157 -8.50 -3.78 -11.32
N MET A 158 -8.30 -3.26 -12.53
CA MET A 158 -9.38 -2.83 -13.41
C MET A 158 -10.08 -4.04 -14.05
N ALA A 159 -11.32 -3.84 -14.50
CA ALA A 159 -12.06 -4.85 -15.23
C ALA A 159 -11.32 -5.25 -16.53
N GLY A 160 -11.19 -6.55 -16.76
CA GLY A 160 -10.60 -7.11 -17.98
C GLY A 160 -11.65 -7.34 -19.06
N TYR A 161 -11.26 -7.17 -20.33
CA TYR A 161 -12.11 -7.51 -21.45
C TYR A 161 -12.12 -9.02 -21.69
N ALA A 162 -13.30 -9.56 -22.02
CA ALA A 162 -13.40 -10.93 -22.51
C ALA A 162 -12.74 -11.03 -23.89
N THR A 163 -11.82 -11.97 -24.07
CA THR A 163 -11.06 -12.19 -25.31
C THR A 163 -11.10 -13.65 -25.70
N GLY A 164 -11.28 -13.92 -26.99
CA GLY A 164 -11.30 -15.29 -27.51
C GLY A 164 -11.22 -15.29 -29.01
N GLU A 165 -11.62 -16.39 -29.63
CA GLU A 165 -11.59 -16.56 -31.08
C GLU A 165 -13.01 -16.72 -31.63
N VAL A 166 -13.24 -16.12 -32.79
CA VAL A 166 -14.48 -16.23 -33.54
C VAL A 166 -14.15 -16.73 -34.94
N THR A 167 -14.90 -17.74 -35.39
CA THR A 167 -14.80 -18.27 -36.74
C THR A 167 -15.72 -17.50 -37.67
N PHE A 168 -15.14 -16.87 -38.69
CA PHE A 168 -15.89 -16.34 -39.83
C PHE A 168 -15.88 -17.39 -40.94
N GLY A 169 -17.01 -17.57 -41.63
CA GLY A 169 -17.09 -18.58 -42.66
C GLY A 169 -18.15 -18.34 -43.71
N ARG A 170 -18.07 -19.15 -44.75
CA ARG A 170 -19.06 -19.24 -45.83
C ARG A 170 -19.24 -20.70 -46.25
N LYS A 171 -20.45 -21.05 -46.68
CA LYS A 171 -20.78 -22.38 -47.19
C LYS A 171 -20.49 -22.50 -48.69
N SER A 172 -20.69 -21.44 -49.45
CA SER A 172 -20.41 -21.41 -50.89
C SER A 172 -18.91 -21.17 -51.18
N GLU A 173 -18.39 -21.62 -52.32
CA GLU A 173 -17.04 -21.24 -52.76
C GLU A 173 -16.96 -19.73 -53.06
N PRO A 174 -15.84 -19.05 -52.75
CA PRO A 174 -15.59 -17.69 -53.21
C PRO A 174 -15.69 -17.56 -54.73
N ALA A 175 -15.97 -16.35 -55.19
CA ALA A 175 -15.93 -16.05 -56.62
C ALA A 175 -14.54 -16.38 -57.18
N THR A 176 -14.50 -16.85 -58.42
CA THR A 176 -13.23 -17.14 -59.11
C THR A 176 -12.81 -15.90 -59.89
N ILE A 177 -11.57 -15.47 -59.69
CA ILE A 177 -10.90 -14.45 -60.50
C ILE A 177 -9.98 -15.13 -61.50
N GLU A 178 -9.95 -14.58 -62.71
CA GLU A 178 -9.08 -15.04 -63.78
C GLU A 178 -7.88 -14.10 -63.86
N VAL A 179 -6.69 -14.64 -63.62
CA VAL A 179 -5.43 -13.92 -63.74
C VAL A 179 -4.75 -14.38 -65.02
N SER A 180 -4.59 -13.44 -65.95
CA SER A 180 -3.92 -13.69 -67.23
C SER A 180 -2.57 -13.00 -67.27
N ARG A 181 -1.58 -13.75 -67.73
CA ARG A 181 -0.19 -13.38 -67.99
C ARG A 181 0.52 -12.78 -66.79
N GLU A 182 0.36 -13.38 -65.62
CA GLU A 182 1.16 -12.98 -64.47
C GLU A 182 2.65 -13.20 -64.77
N THR A 183 3.41 -12.12 -64.69
CA THR A 183 4.78 -12.06 -65.21
C THR A 183 5.78 -12.33 -64.09
N HIS A 184 6.71 -13.25 -64.31
CA HIS A 184 7.81 -13.59 -63.41
C HIS A 184 9.13 -13.63 -64.19
N VAL A 185 10.21 -13.15 -63.58
CA VAL A 185 11.56 -13.28 -64.16
C VAL A 185 12.21 -14.53 -63.60
N TYR A 186 12.67 -15.43 -64.46
CA TYR A 186 13.37 -16.63 -64.02
C TYR A 186 14.83 -16.30 -63.67
N ASP A 187 15.13 -16.19 -62.37
CA ASP A 187 16.47 -15.88 -61.85
C ASP A 187 17.30 -17.13 -61.50
N GLY A 188 16.73 -18.32 -61.72
CA GLY A 188 17.33 -19.61 -61.37
C GLY A 188 16.85 -20.17 -60.02
N LYS A 189 15.96 -19.47 -59.30
CA LYS A 189 15.28 -20.06 -58.13
C LYS A 189 14.31 -21.15 -58.55
N ASP A 190 14.07 -22.07 -57.64
CA ASP A 190 13.09 -23.15 -57.84
C ASP A 190 11.67 -22.74 -57.43
N ARG A 191 11.46 -21.61 -56.75
CA ARG A 191 10.16 -21.23 -56.18
C ARG A 191 9.79 -19.78 -56.50
N TYR A 192 8.56 -19.57 -56.95
CA TYR A 192 7.99 -18.26 -57.28
C TYR A 192 6.60 -18.13 -56.65
N GLU A 193 6.36 -17.02 -55.94
CA GLU A 193 5.06 -16.74 -55.30
C GLU A 193 4.11 -16.08 -56.29
N LEU A 194 2.92 -16.66 -56.45
CA LEU A 194 1.88 -16.05 -57.28
C LEU A 194 1.16 -14.94 -56.51
N LYS A 195 0.69 -13.90 -57.18
CA LYS A 195 0.03 -12.74 -56.53
C LYS A 195 -1.19 -13.14 -55.70
N ASN A 196 -1.90 -14.19 -56.12
CA ASN A 196 -3.00 -14.75 -55.34
C ASN A 196 -2.68 -16.20 -54.94
N PRO A 197 -2.45 -16.47 -53.65
CA PRO A 197 -2.09 -17.80 -53.19
C PRO A 197 -3.28 -18.78 -53.21
N MET A 198 -4.52 -18.30 -53.32
CA MET A 198 -5.74 -19.12 -53.30
C MET A 198 -6.07 -19.71 -54.67
N LEU A 199 -5.17 -20.53 -55.19
CA LEU A 199 -5.32 -21.11 -56.53
C LEU A 199 -6.49 -22.11 -56.58
N LYS A 200 -7.33 -21.96 -57.60
CA LYS A 200 -8.35 -22.95 -57.98
C LYS A 200 -7.80 -23.90 -59.03
N ALA A 201 -7.16 -23.36 -60.07
CA ALA A 201 -6.49 -24.14 -61.12
C ALA A 201 -5.46 -23.27 -61.85
N VAL A 202 -4.32 -23.85 -62.24
CA VAL A 202 -3.41 -23.21 -63.20
C VAL A 202 -3.84 -23.60 -64.61
N LYS A 203 -3.96 -22.62 -65.50
CA LYS A 203 -4.38 -22.80 -66.89
C LYS A 203 -3.20 -23.08 -67.80
N SER A 204 -2.16 -22.25 -67.72
CA SER A 204 -0.94 -22.43 -68.49
C SER A 204 0.24 -21.75 -67.82
N VAL A 205 1.43 -22.28 -68.08
CA VAL A 205 2.70 -21.65 -67.76
C VAL A 205 3.50 -21.63 -69.04
N GLU A 206 3.87 -20.44 -69.51
CA GLU A 206 4.58 -20.23 -70.77
C GLU A 206 5.82 -19.37 -70.53
N GLY A 207 6.91 -19.63 -71.24
CA GLY A 207 8.14 -18.87 -71.09
C GLY A 207 9.12 -19.16 -72.21
N THR A 208 10.35 -18.68 -72.08
CA THR A 208 11.37 -18.91 -73.10
C THR A 208 12.21 -20.12 -72.73
N LEU A 209 12.38 -21.08 -73.64
CA LEU A 209 13.29 -22.22 -73.51
C LEU A 209 14.09 -22.33 -74.81
N GLU A 210 15.42 -22.34 -74.71
CA GLU A 210 16.35 -22.38 -75.85
C GLU A 210 16.07 -21.27 -76.89
N GLY A 211 15.66 -20.08 -76.43
CA GLY A 211 15.38 -18.92 -77.28
C GLY A 211 14.03 -18.96 -78.01
N ALA A 212 13.17 -19.95 -77.77
CA ALA A 212 11.82 -20.04 -78.32
C ALA A 212 10.73 -20.04 -77.23
N ASN A 213 9.50 -19.67 -77.58
CA ASN A 213 8.37 -19.76 -76.64
C ASN A 213 7.99 -21.23 -76.39
N ALA A 214 7.90 -21.61 -75.12
CA ALA A 214 7.62 -22.98 -74.68
C ALA A 214 6.58 -22.98 -73.55
N GLY A 215 5.67 -23.95 -73.62
CA GLY A 215 4.76 -24.27 -72.51
C GLY A 215 5.40 -25.28 -71.56
N PHE A 216 5.04 -25.17 -70.28
CA PHE A 216 5.49 -26.07 -69.22
C PHE A 216 4.31 -26.87 -68.66
N GLU A 217 4.54 -28.14 -68.33
CA GLU A 217 3.49 -29.07 -67.87
C GLU A 217 3.51 -29.23 -66.34
N GLN A 218 2.35 -29.05 -65.70
CA GLN A 218 2.20 -29.30 -64.25
C GLN A 218 2.42 -30.79 -63.95
N GLY A 219 3.17 -31.10 -62.88
CA GLY A 219 3.53 -32.46 -62.46
C GLY A 219 4.80 -33.00 -63.12
N LYS A 220 5.29 -32.37 -64.20
CA LYS A 220 6.49 -32.77 -64.93
C LYS A 220 7.56 -31.70 -64.92
N ASP A 221 7.18 -30.46 -65.23
CA ASP A 221 8.07 -29.31 -65.29
C ASP A 221 7.97 -28.45 -64.03
N TYR A 222 6.76 -28.28 -63.48
CA TYR A 222 6.53 -27.56 -62.23
C TYR A 222 5.45 -28.21 -61.36
N LEU A 223 5.41 -27.83 -60.09
CA LEU A 223 4.38 -28.16 -59.11
C LEU A 223 3.77 -26.87 -58.56
N ILE A 224 2.54 -26.97 -58.09
CA ILE A 224 1.87 -25.88 -57.37
C ILE A 224 1.66 -26.34 -55.94
N SER A 225 2.15 -25.56 -54.98
CA SER A 225 1.95 -25.82 -53.55
C SER A 225 1.87 -24.50 -52.80
N GLU A 226 0.85 -24.33 -51.96
CA GLU A 226 0.67 -23.15 -51.09
C GLU A 226 0.76 -21.80 -51.84
N GLY A 227 0.17 -21.71 -53.04
CA GLY A 227 0.21 -20.48 -53.83
C GLY A 227 1.54 -20.21 -54.54
N LYS A 228 2.47 -21.17 -54.52
CA LYS A 228 3.80 -21.06 -55.15
C LYS A 228 3.92 -22.00 -56.32
N LEU A 229 4.54 -21.50 -57.38
CA LEU A 229 5.04 -22.31 -58.48
C LEU A 229 6.44 -22.81 -58.13
N ILE A 230 6.61 -24.14 -58.17
CA ILE A 230 7.85 -24.81 -57.82
C ILE A 230 8.37 -25.57 -59.04
N TRP A 231 9.50 -25.15 -59.60
CA TRP A 231 10.14 -25.85 -60.71
C TRP A 231 10.71 -27.20 -60.25
N ILE A 232 10.45 -28.25 -61.02
CA ILE A 232 10.97 -29.58 -60.75
C ILE A 232 12.44 -29.63 -61.23
N PRO A 233 13.40 -30.11 -60.42
CA PRO A 233 14.82 -30.14 -60.80
C PRO A 233 15.10 -30.88 -62.12
N ALA A 234 14.42 -31.98 -62.41
CA ALA A 234 14.55 -32.75 -63.65
C ALA A 234 13.62 -32.28 -64.78
N GLY A 235 12.74 -31.30 -64.52
CA GLY A 235 11.79 -30.75 -65.48
C GLY A 235 12.40 -29.66 -66.35
N LYS A 236 11.72 -29.33 -67.46
CA LYS A 236 12.05 -28.17 -68.29
C LYS A 236 11.86 -26.89 -67.48
N LYS A 237 12.76 -25.92 -67.64
CA LYS A 237 12.70 -24.62 -66.95
C LYS A 237 12.95 -23.49 -67.96
N PRO A 238 12.46 -22.28 -67.70
CA PRO A 238 12.77 -21.15 -68.55
C PRO A 238 14.27 -20.87 -68.62
N ASP A 239 14.71 -20.20 -69.68
CA ASP A 239 16.08 -19.72 -69.84
C ASP A 239 16.39 -18.72 -68.71
N LYS A 240 17.57 -18.81 -68.10
CA LYS A 240 17.96 -17.92 -67.01
C LYS A 240 17.99 -16.46 -67.49
N GLY A 241 17.30 -15.58 -66.76
CA GLY A 241 17.13 -14.17 -67.10
C GLY A 241 15.96 -13.89 -68.05
N SER A 242 15.25 -14.93 -68.52
CA SER A 242 14.03 -14.77 -69.32
C SER A 242 12.80 -14.58 -68.43
N VAL A 243 11.69 -14.20 -69.06
CA VAL A 243 10.39 -14.03 -68.42
C VAL A 243 9.52 -15.25 -68.71
N PHE A 244 8.79 -15.70 -67.69
CA PHE A 244 7.69 -16.63 -67.85
C PHE A 244 6.37 -16.00 -67.35
N TYR A 245 5.28 -16.48 -67.93
CA TYR A 245 3.92 -16.04 -67.70
C TYR A 245 3.12 -17.19 -67.10
N VAL A 246 2.28 -16.87 -66.12
CA VAL A 246 1.38 -17.83 -65.49
C VAL A 246 -0.05 -17.33 -65.68
N ASP A 247 -0.88 -18.15 -66.31
CA ASP A 247 -2.32 -17.97 -66.39
C ASP A 247 -2.98 -18.91 -65.39
N TYR A 248 -3.83 -18.38 -64.52
CA TYR A 248 -4.48 -19.19 -63.50
C TYR A 248 -5.82 -18.61 -63.06
N ALA A 249 -6.69 -19.52 -62.59
CA ALA A 249 -7.91 -19.20 -61.89
C ALA A 249 -7.64 -19.29 -60.38
N ALA A 250 -8.01 -18.26 -59.64
CA ALA A 250 -7.88 -18.23 -58.18
C ALA A 250 -9.19 -17.79 -57.53
N TYR A 251 -9.37 -18.13 -56.26
CA TYR A 251 -10.47 -17.62 -55.46
C TYR A 251 -10.22 -16.16 -55.06
N GLU A 252 -11.26 -15.34 -55.09
CA GLU A 252 -11.22 -13.97 -54.60
C GLU A 252 -10.78 -13.95 -53.12
N THR A 253 -9.83 -13.08 -52.79
CA THR A 253 -9.30 -12.94 -51.43
C THR A 253 -10.29 -12.16 -50.56
N ILE A 254 -10.92 -12.86 -49.62
CA ILE A 254 -11.86 -12.24 -48.68
C ILE A 254 -11.11 -11.96 -47.37
N THR A 255 -11.04 -10.69 -47.01
CA THR A 255 -10.33 -10.22 -45.82
C THR A 255 -11.33 -9.84 -44.74
N ILE A 256 -11.04 -10.24 -43.50
CA ILE A 256 -11.72 -9.81 -42.28
C ILE A 256 -10.84 -8.71 -41.68
N PRO A 257 -11.23 -7.44 -41.78
CA PRO A 257 -10.45 -6.33 -41.22
C PRO A 257 -10.37 -6.38 -39.70
N ILE A 258 -9.35 -5.74 -39.13
CA ILE A 258 -9.36 -5.34 -37.72
C ILE A 258 -10.57 -4.44 -37.44
N ASP A 259 -11.07 -4.47 -36.19
CA ASP A 259 -12.25 -3.72 -35.75
C ASP A 259 -13.58 -4.12 -36.43
N THR A 260 -13.64 -5.29 -37.05
CA THR A 260 -14.89 -5.90 -37.51
C THR A 260 -15.76 -6.24 -36.29
N ARG A 261 -17.03 -5.76 -36.29
CA ARG A 261 -17.96 -6.00 -35.19
C ARG A 261 -18.76 -7.29 -35.37
N VAL A 262 -18.81 -8.08 -34.31
CA VAL A 262 -19.64 -9.30 -34.19
C VAL A 262 -20.39 -9.25 -32.87
N SER A 263 -21.54 -9.91 -32.78
CA SER A 263 -22.34 -9.87 -31.56
C SER A 263 -23.15 -11.14 -31.32
N THR A 264 -23.63 -11.26 -30.10
CA THR A 264 -24.73 -12.17 -29.78
C THR A 264 -26.05 -11.64 -30.33
N TYR A 265 -27.04 -12.52 -30.44
CA TYR A 265 -28.42 -12.13 -30.66
C TYR A 265 -29.18 -12.04 -29.33
N SER A 266 -29.89 -10.93 -29.12
CA SER A 266 -30.85 -10.76 -28.04
C SER A 266 -32.00 -9.88 -28.50
N ARG A 267 -33.21 -10.16 -28.02
CA ARG A 267 -34.39 -9.30 -28.24
C ARG A 267 -34.31 -7.97 -27.50
N ARG A 268 -33.49 -7.92 -26.45
CA ARG A 268 -33.26 -6.76 -25.58
C ARG A 268 -31.87 -6.19 -25.89
N PRO A 269 -31.74 -4.96 -26.41
CA PRO A 269 -30.46 -4.35 -26.79
C PRO A 269 -29.42 -4.34 -25.67
N GLU A 270 -29.84 -4.16 -24.42
CA GLU A 270 -28.99 -4.14 -23.23
C GLU A 270 -28.27 -5.48 -22.96
N ASN A 271 -28.80 -6.59 -23.50
CA ASN A 271 -28.20 -7.92 -23.36
C ASN A 271 -27.36 -8.33 -24.58
N VAL A 272 -27.25 -7.47 -25.60
CA VAL A 272 -26.42 -7.73 -26.78
C VAL A 272 -24.96 -7.52 -26.40
N LYS A 273 -24.16 -8.58 -26.55
CA LYS A 273 -22.73 -8.55 -26.26
C LYS A 273 -21.99 -8.37 -27.57
N VAL A 274 -21.21 -7.30 -27.67
CA VAL A 274 -20.52 -6.91 -28.90
C VAL A 274 -19.02 -7.09 -28.72
N PHE A 275 -18.39 -7.66 -29.75
CA PHE A 275 -16.96 -7.88 -29.84
C PHE A 275 -16.43 -7.23 -31.11
N ARG A 276 -15.13 -6.95 -31.11
CA ARG A 276 -14.37 -6.48 -32.27
C ARG A 276 -13.19 -7.40 -32.55
N THR A 277 -12.86 -7.61 -33.81
CA THR A 277 -11.62 -8.31 -34.19
C THR A 277 -10.40 -7.48 -33.78
N VAL A 278 -9.36 -8.12 -33.26
CA VAL A 278 -8.13 -7.44 -32.82
C VAL A 278 -7.01 -7.51 -33.84
N GLU A 279 -7.18 -8.31 -34.89
CA GLU A 279 -6.27 -8.40 -36.02
C GLU A 279 -7.03 -8.61 -37.33
N GLN A 280 -6.31 -8.48 -38.43
CA GLN A 280 -6.81 -8.78 -39.76
C GLN A 280 -6.50 -10.24 -40.11
N SER A 281 -7.46 -10.92 -40.75
CA SER A 281 -7.25 -12.29 -41.25
C SER A 281 -7.85 -12.46 -42.63
N VAL A 282 -7.40 -13.48 -43.37
CA VAL A 282 -7.91 -13.82 -44.70
C VAL A 282 -8.65 -15.14 -44.61
N LEU A 283 -9.84 -15.20 -45.19
CA LEU A 283 -10.64 -16.42 -45.27
C LEU A 283 -9.91 -17.48 -46.09
N THR A 284 -9.64 -18.64 -45.50
CA THR A 284 -8.93 -19.75 -46.16
C THR A 284 -9.78 -21.01 -46.17
N ARG A 285 -9.34 -22.00 -46.97
CA ARG A 285 -9.92 -23.34 -46.94
C ARG A 285 -9.20 -24.16 -45.86
N ASN A 286 -9.93 -24.57 -44.83
CA ASN A 286 -9.38 -25.34 -43.72
C ASN A 286 -9.17 -26.82 -44.09
N ALA A 287 -8.57 -27.59 -43.18
CA ALA A 287 -8.28 -29.02 -43.38
C ALA A 287 -9.54 -29.88 -43.63
N GLU A 288 -10.71 -29.45 -43.16
CA GLU A 288 -12.00 -30.10 -43.38
C GLU A 288 -12.66 -29.68 -44.72
N GLY A 289 -11.96 -28.86 -45.53
CA GLY A 289 -12.43 -28.39 -46.82
C GLY A 289 -13.46 -27.26 -46.76
N ARG A 290 -13.74 -26.71 -45.57
CA ARG A 290 -14.65 -25.56 -45.37
C ARG A 290 -13.90 -24.23 -45.53
N TRP A 291 -14.61 -23.20 -45.99
CA TRP A 291 -14.10 -21.83 -46.02
C TRP A 291 -14.35 -21.15 -44.68
N GLU A 292 -13.36 -21.24 -43.79
CA GLU A 292 -13.43 -20.72 -42.42
C GLU A 292 -12.08 -20.13 -42.01
N VAL A 293 -12.10 -19.08 -41.21
CA VAL A 293 -10.92 -18.54 -40.53
C VAL A 293 -11.26 -18.17 -39.10
N GLU A 294 -10.38 -18.53 -38.17
CA GLU A 294 -10.47 -18.13 -36.76
C GLU A 294 -9.75 -16.80 -36.59
N VAL A 295 -10.45 -15.83 -36.00
CA VAL A 295 -9.96 -14.47 -35.79
C VAL A 295 -10.11 -14.12 -34.32
N PRO A 296 -9.05 -13.64 -33.64
CA PRO A 296 -9.16 -13.22 -32.27
C PRO A 296 -10.03 -11.97 -32.14
N VAL A 297 -10.83 -11.95 -31.08
CA VAL A 297 -11.78 -10.89 -30.77
C VAL A 297 -11.65 -10.44 -29.32
N MET A 298 -12.06 -9.21 -29.07
CA MET A 298 -12.17 -8.62 -27.74
C MET A 298 -13.55 -7.98 -27.57
N ALA A 299 -14.17 -8.18 -26.41
CA ALA A 299 -15.43 -7.53 -26.05
C ALA A 299 -15.26 -5.99 -26.06
N LEU A 300 -16.33 -5.27 -26.40
CA LEU A 300 -16.34 -3.80 -26.33
C LEU A 300 -16.52 -3.28 -24.89
N THR A 301 -17.19 -4.06 -24.05
CA THR A 301 -17.43 -3.75 -22.65
C THR A 301 -16.55 -4.65 -21.78
N PRO A 302 -15.75 -4.10 -20.85
CA PRO A 302 -14.96 -4.90 -19.93
C PRO A 302 -15.88 -5.52 -18.85
N GLY A 303 -15.42 -6.55 -18.15
CA GLY A 303 -16.21 -7.24 -17.13
C GLY A 303 -16.70 -8.62 -17.56
N LYS A 304 -17.33 -9.33 -16.61
CA LYS A 304 -17.96 -10.63 -16.85
C LYS A 304 -19.20 -10.52 -17.73
N GLU A 305 -19.77 -9.32 -17.87
CA GLU A 305 -20.87 -9.07 -18.82
C GLU A 305 -20.48 -9.43 -20.26
N GLY A 306 -19.20 -9.26 -20.62
CA GLY A 306 -18.66 -9.67 -21.92
C GLY A 306 -18.57 -11.18 -22.12
N ASN A 307 -18.78 -12.00 -21.10
CA ASN A 307 -18.59 -13.45 -21.21
C ASN A 307 -19.71 -14.13 -22.01
N VAL A 308 -19.36 -15.06 -22.89
CA VAL A 308 -20.30 -15.78 -23.76
C VAL A 308 -19.94 -17.25 -23.87
N PHE A 309 -20.97 -18.11 -23.96
CA PHE A 309 -20.77 -19.53 -24.26
C PHE A 309 -20.56 -19.75 -25.76
N ALA A 310 -19.97 -20.89 -26.12
CA ALA A 310 -19.86 -21.37 -27.49
C ALA A 310 -21.20 -21.25 -28.24
N GLY A 311 -21.13 -20.78 -29.48
CA GLY A 311 -22.28 -20.59 -30.36
C GLY A 311 -23.12 -19.32 -30.10
N SER A 312 -22.81 -18.54 -29.08
CA SER A 312 -23.59 -17.34 -28.73
C SER A 312 -23.34 -16.18 -29.69
N ILE A 313 -22.10 -15.97 -30.15
CA ILE A 313 -21.75 -14.94 -31.14
C ILE A 313 -22.16 -15.49 -32.50
N ASN A 314 -23.23 -14.96 -33.08
CA ASN A 314 -23.79 -15.46 -34.34
C ASN A 314 -24.31 -14.35 -35.26
N MET A 315 -24.05 -13.08 -34.93
CA MET A 315 -24.48 -11.93 -35.71
C MET A 315 -23.30 -11.05 -36.13
N MET A 316 -23.38 -10.52 -37.34
CA MET A 316 -22.56 -9.41 -37.82
C MET A 316 -23.47 -8.20 -38.00
N PRO A 317 -23.49 -7.23 -37.06
CA PRO A 317 -24.33 -6.03 -37.18
C PRO A 317 -24.08 -5.25 -38.49
N LYS A 318 -22.83 -5.28 -38.99
CA LYS A 318 -22.46 -4.84 -40.33
C LYS A 318 -21.86 -6.04 -41.07
N PRO A 319 -22.64 -6.74 -41.91
CA PRO A 319 -22.15 -7.90 -42.66
C PRO A 319 -20.94 -7.56 -43.54
N LEU A 320 -19.96 -8.45 -43.54
CA LEU A 320 -18.80 -8.38 -44.44
C LEU A 320 -19.13 -9.04 -45.78
N VAL A 321 -18.74 -8.39 -46.88
CA VAL A 321 -18.90 -8.97 -48.22
C VAL A 321 -18.11 -10.27 -48.33
N GLY A 322 -18.76 -11.33 -48.82
CA GLY A 322 -18.14 -12.64 -49.00
C GLY A 322 -18.14 -13.54 -47.76
N ILE A 323 -18.62 -13.07 -46.60
CA ILE A 323 -18.79 -13.88 -45.38
C ILE A 323 -20.28 -14.15 -45.14
N GLU A 324 -20.66 -15.39 -44.87
CA GLU A 324 -22.06 -15.78 -44.69
C GLU A 324 -22.44 -15.99 -43.22
N TYR A 325 -21.51 -16.44 -42.38
CA TYR A 325 -21.76 -16.66 -40.97
C TYR A 325 -20.56 -16.34 -40.10
N VAL A 326 -20.86 -16.17 -38.81
CA VAL A 326 -19.89 -15.99 -37.76
C VAL A 326 -20.28 -16.87 -36.59
N ILE A 327 -19.33 -17.51 -35.92
CA ILE A 327 -19.58 -18.35 -34.75
C ILE A 327 -18.38 -18.39 -33.82
N ASN A 328 -18.58 -18.26 -32.51
CA ASN A 328 -17.55 -18.65 -31.55
C ASN A 328 -17.65 -20.15 -31.26
N LYS A 329 -16.64 -20.94 -31.60
CA LYS A 329 -16.66 -22.40 -31.37
C LYS A 329 -16.38 -22.80 -29.91
N LYS A 330 -15.78 -21.90 -29.13
CA LYS A 330 -15.40 -22.10 -27.72
C LYS A 330 -16.04 -21.02 -26.85
N ASP A 331 -16.13 -21.31 -25.55
CA ASP A 331 -16.54 -20.35 -24.54
C ASP A 331 -15.51 -19.21 -24.41
N ILE A 332 -15.99 -18.00 -24.14
CA ILE A 332 -15.17 -16.83 -23.83
C ILE A 332 -15.61 -16.35 -22.44
N LEU A 333 -14.93 -16.81 -21.39
CA LEU A 333 -15.33 -16.59 -19.98
C LEU A 333 -14.26 -15.83 -19.16
N ASN A 334 -13.24 -15.29 -19.82
CA ASN A 334 -12.09 -14.66 -19.19
C ASN A 334 -12.27 -13.16 -18.90
N GLY A 335 -13.44 -12.58 -19.17
CA GLY A 335 -13.79 -11.24 -18.71
C GLY A 335 -13.86 -11.20 -17.18
N THR A 336 -13.20 -10.21 -16.59
CA THR A 336 -13.07 -10.06 -15.13
C THR A 336 -13.66 -8.74 -14.68
N GLU A 337 -14.36 -8.78 -13.54
CA GLU A 337 -14.85 -7.55 -12.91
C GLU A 337 -13.69 -6.72 -12.34
N ALA A 338 -13.94 -5.42 -12.20
CA ALA A 338 -13.06 -4.57 -11.43
C ALA A 338 -13.05 -5.04 -9.97
N GLU A 339 -11.87 -4.99 -9.35
CA GLU A 339 -11.70 -5.29 -7.93
C GLU A 339 -12.54 -4.32 -7.10
N ASN A 340 -13.34 -4.85 -6.17
CA ASN A 340 -14.17 -4.03 -5.30
C ASN A 340 -13.38 -3.46 -4.11
N ASP A 341 -13.96 -2.52 -3.37
CA ASP A 341 -13.28 -1.85 -2.26
C ASP A 341 -12.85 -2.83 -1.15
N ASN A 342 -13.64 -3.86 -0.87
CA ASN A 342 -13.31 -4.84 0.16
C ASN A 342 -12.12 -5.71 -0.26
N GLU A 343 -12.09 -6.15 -1.52
CA GLU A 343 -10.97 -6.91 -2.08
C GLU A 343 -9.68 -6.09 -2.11
N LEU A 344 -9.75 -4.83 -2.57
CA LEU A 344 -8.61 -3.92 -2.59
C LEU A 344 -8.07 -3.69 -1.17
N ARG A 345 -8.96 -3.43 -0.21
CA ARG A 345 -8.61 -3.22 1.20
C ARG A 345 -7.88 -4.40 1.78
N GLU A 346 -8.43 -5.61 1.62
CA GLU A 346 -7.79 -6.83 2.12
C GLU A 346 -6.43 -7.08 1.48
N ARG A 347 -6.30 -6.83 0.17
CA ARG A 347 -5.01 -6.97 -0.52
C ARG A 347 -3.99 -5.92 -0.06
N ALA A 348 -4.42 -4.68 0.15
CA ALA A 348 -3.57 -3.61 0.65
C ALA A 348 -3.11 -3.87 2.10
N LYS A 349 -3.98 -4.41 2.96
CA LYS A 349 -3.61 -4.87 4.32
C LYS A 349 -2.55 -5.97 4.27
N ARG A 350 -2.73 -6.99 3.44
CA ARG A 350 -1.71 -8.05 3.26
C ARG A 350 -0.39 -7.49 2.75
N ALA A 351 -0.42 -6.52 1.85
CA ALA A 351 0.80 -5.86 1.37
C ALA A 351 1.54 -5.12 2.50
N LEU A 352 0.81 -4.43 3.38
CA LEU A 352 1.36 -3.80 4.58
C LEU A 352 1.96 -4.84 5.54
N GLU A 353 1.27 -5.95 5.79
CA GLU A 353 1.77 -7.06 6.62
C GLU A 353 3.06 -7.66 6.04
N MET A 354 3.15 -7.82 4.72
CA MET A 354 4.34 -8.35 4.05
C MET A 354 5.51 -7.35 4.06
N ALA A 355 5.24 -6.04 3.91
CA ALA A 355 6.26 -5.00 3.91
C ALA A 355 7.04 -4.93 5.24
N GLY A 356 6.51 -5.53 6.30
CA GLY A 356 7.11 -5.58 7.63
C GLY A 356 7.65 -6.94 8.07
N LYS A 357 7.62 -8.00 7.26
CA LYS A 357 8.12 -9.35 7.64
C LYS A 357 9.42 -9.69 6.91
N ALA A 358 10.11 -10.76 7.34
CA ALA A 358 11.25 -11.35 6.62
C ALA A 358 12.55 -10.52 6.52
N THR A 359 12.70 -9.42 7.27
CA THR A 359 13.98 -8.67 7.36
C THR A 359 14.61 -8.75 8.77
N ILE A 360 15.92 -8.52 8.88
CA ILE A 360 16.63 -8.41 10.17
C ILE A 360 15.94 -7.37 11.06
N LYS A 361 15.54 -6.23 10.49
CA LYS A 361 14.88 -5.13 11.20
C LYS A 361 13.47 -5.50 11.68
N SER A 362 12.76 -6.31 10.90
CA SER A 362 11.45 -6.87 11.25
C SER A 362 11.54 -7.80 12.46
N LEU A 363 12.47 -8.75 12.43
CA LEU A 363 12.71 -9.68 13.54
C LEU A 363 13.10 -8.93 14.82
N LYS A 364 14.01 -7.96 14.69
CA LYS A 364 14.43 -7.09 15.80
C LYS A 364 13.25 -6.36 16.42
N SER A 365 12.46 -5.66 15.60
CA SER A 365 11.34 -4.83 16.08
C SER A 365 10.21 -5.67 16.66
N ALA A 366 9.93 -6.84 16.07
CA ALA A 366 8.91 -7.76 16.54
C ALA A 366 9.24 -8.30 17.94
N VAL A 367 10.49 -8.75 18.17
CA VAL A 367 10.92 -9.24 19.48
C VAL A 367 11.02 -8.10 20.50
N GLN A 368 11.48 -6.92 20.09
CA GLN A 368 11.58 -5.75 20.99
C GLN A 368 10.21 -5.21 21.44
N GLY A 369 9.14 -5.48 20.68
CA GLY A 369 7.78 -5.05 21.01
C GLY A 369 7.04 -5.95 22.00
N ILE A 370 7.63 -7.09 22.39
CA ILE A 370 7.04 -8.05 23.33
C ILE A 370 7.12 -7.48 24.76
N GLU A 371 6.04 -7.63 25.52
CA GLU A 371 5.99 -7.15 26.90
C GLU A 371 7.05 -7.86 27.76
N GLY A 372 7.78 -7.09 28.56
CA GLY A 372 8.85 -7.59 29.42
C GLY A 372 10.21 -7.76 28.73
N VAL A 373 10.31 -7.65 27.40
CA VAL A 373 11.62 -7.53 26.73
C VAL A 373 12.21 -6.16 27.06
N THR A 374 13.47 -6.16 27.49
CA THR A 374 14.17 -4.97 27.98
C THR A 374 15.41 -4.68 27.16
N GLY A 375 15.65 -3.38 26.94
CA GLY A 375 16.79 -2.91 26.18
C GLY A 375 16.70 -3.22 24.69
N ASN A 376 17.87 -3.26 24.06
CA ASN A 376 18.00 -3.45 22.62
C ASN A 376 18.11 -4.94 22.27
N VAL A 377 17.41 -5.37 21.21
CA VAL A 377 17.51 -6.72 20.67
C VAL A 377 18.63 -6.76 19.64
N VAL A 378 19.55 -7.71 19.79
CA VAL A 378 20.65 -7.94 18.85
C VAL A 378 20.25 -9.05 17.89
N VAL A 379 20.47 -8.83 16.60
CA VAL A 379 20.21 -9.82 15.55
C VAL A 379 21.50 -10.00 14.75
N ILE A 380 21.99 -11.22 14.71
CA ILE A 380 23.21 -11.62 13.99
C ILE A 380 22.78 -12.45 12.78
N ASP A 381 23.04 -11.92 11.59
CA ASP A 381 22.84 -12.65 10.34
C ASP A 381 24.05 -13.53 10.05
N GLN A 382 23.81 -14.78 9.69
CA GLN A 382 24.84 -15.78 9.40
C GLN A 382 25.86 -15.90 10.54
N PRO A 383 25.44 -16.31 11.76
CA PRO A 383 26.39 -16.60 12.82
C PRO A 383 27.40 -17.62 12.32
N ASP A 384 28.68 -17.38 12.62
CA ASP A 384 29.82 -18.19 12.16
C ASP A 384 29.95 -18.32 10.62
N GLY A 385 29.32 -17.39 9.88
CA GLY A 385 29.32 -17.38 8.42
C GLY A 385 28.42 -18.45 7.80
N VAL A 386 27.51 -19.07 8.56
CA VAL A 386 26.59 -20.11 8.07
C VAL A 386 25.35 -19.48 7.45
N PRO A 387 25.13 -19.59 6.13
CA PRO A 387 23.94 -19.03 5.49
C PRO A 387 22.66 -19.75 5.95
N GLY A 388 21.56 -18.99 6.05
CA GLY A 388 20.25 -19.54 6.41
C GLY A 388 19.98 -19.67 7.91
N ILE A 389 20.91 -19.25 8.76
CA ILE A 389 20.73 -19.12 10.21
C ILE A 389 20.74 -17.64 10.60
N VAL A 390 19.81 -17.24 11.45
CA VAL A 390 19.79 -15.93 12.10
C VAL A 390 19.74 -16.15 13.61
N GLN A 391 20.60 -15.48 14.36
CA GLN A 391 20.59 -15.55 15.82
C GLN A 391 20.00 -14.27 16.39
N ILE A 392 19.07 -14.40 17.34
CA ILE A 392 18.43 -13.28 18.04
C ILE A 392 18.78 -13.37 19.52
N ILE A 393 19.23 -12.25 20.08
CA ILE A 393 19.64 -12.14 21.48
C ILE A 393 18.82 -11.03 22.14
N ALA A 394 18.05 -11.39 23.17
CA ALA A 394 17.21 -10.45 23.91
C ALA A 394 17.19 -10.72 25.43
N SER A 395 17.08 -9.65 26.21
CA SER A 395 16.94 -9.69 27.67
C SER A 395 15.47 -9.55 28.09
N GLY A 396 15.00 -10.31 29.08
CA GLY A 396 13.62 -10.24 29.58
C GLY A 396 12.56 -10.79 28.60
N GLY A 397 11.28 -10.74 29.00
CA GLY A 397 10.17 -11.28 28.22
C GLY A 397 10.03 -12.80 28.32
N ASP A 398 8.83 -13.30 28.06
CA ASP A 398 8.53 -14.72 28.05
C ASP A 398 9.13 -15.41 26.82
N GLU A 399 9.77 -16.56 27.03
CA GLU A 399 10.50 -17.25 25.96
C GLU A 399 9.57 -17.90 24.94
N GLU A 400 8.43 -18.46 25.36
CA GLU A 400 7.45 -19.08 24.44
C GLU A 400 6.81 -18.02 23.55
N GLU A 401 6.48 -16.85 24.12
CA GLU A 401 5.95 -15.72 23.35
C GLU A 401 6.98 -15.21 22.32
N ILE A 402 8.25 -15.07 22.72
CA ILE A 402 9.33 -14.66 21.81
C ILE A 402 9.49 -15.65 20.66
N GLU A 403 9.56 -16.95 20.95
CA GLU A 403 9.70 -17.99 19.91
C GLU A 403 8.50 -18.00 18.94
N LYS A 404 7.28 -17.79 19.45
CA LYS A 404 6.08 -17.69 18.63
C LYS A 404 6.15 -16.49 17.68
N VAL A 405 6.48 -15.30 18.19
CA VAL A 405 6.60 -14.07 17.38
C VAL A 405 7.69 -14.20 16.32
N ILE A 406 8.82 -14.81 16.68
CA ILE A 406 9.89 -15.15 15.72
C ILE A 406 9.35 -16.07 14.62
N GLY A 407 8.61 -17.12 14.99
CA GLY A 407 8.01 -18.07 14.06
C GLY A 407 7.04 -17.42 13.06
N GLU A 408 6.26 -16.45 13.50
CA GLU A 408 5.29 -15.71 12.66
C GLU A 408 5.93 -14.62 11.77
N THR A 409 7.15 -14.20 12.11
CA THR A 409 7.87 -13.08 11.45
C THR A 409 8.97 -13.55 10.50
N ARG A 410 9.59 -14.70 10.78
CA ARG A 410 10.70 -15.24 9.97
C ARG A 410 10.25 -15.70 8.59
N SER A 411 11.16 -15.68 7.64
CA SER A 411 10.96 -16.27 6.32
C SER A 411 10.96 -17.80 6.39
N ALA A 412 10.19 -18.43 5.50
CA ALA A 412 10.32 -19.86 5.25
C ALA A 412 11.77 -20.19 4.82
N GLY A 413 12.33 -21.30 5.32
CA GLY A 413 13.69 -21.73 5.02
C GLY A 413 14.81 -21.10 5.87
N ILE A 414 14.53 -20.06 6.67
CA ILE A 414 15.49 -19.50 7.62
C ILE A 414 15.27 -20.12 9.01
N LYS A 415 16.34 -20.68 9.59
CA LYS A 415 16.36 -21.13 10.98
C LYS A 415 16.72 -19.94 11.87
N VAL A 416 15.84 -19.60 12.81
CA VAL A 416 16.13 -18.55 13.79
C VAL A 416 16.44 -19.20 15.12
N GLU A 417 17.57 -18.83 15.72
CA GLU A 417 18.00 -19.30 17.03
C GLU A 417 17.88 -18.17 18.04
N PHE A 418 17.00 -18.34 19.02
CA PHE A 418 16.88 -17.42 20.13
C PHE A 418 17.90 -17.76 21.23
N LYS A 419 18.56 -16.75 21.80
CA LYS A 419 19.46 -16.89 22.95
C LYS A 419 19.30 -15.74 23.92
N ARG A 420 19.67 -15.98 25.19
CA ARG A 420 19.90 -14.92 26.18
C ARG A 420 21.34 -14.44 26.09
N PRO A 421 21.63 -13.15 26.42
CA PRO A 421 22.99 -12.67 26.43
C PRO A 421 23.80 -13.34 27.54
N ILE A 422 25.10 -13.53 27.30
CA ILE A 422 26.03 -14.00 28.34
C ILE A 422 26.33 -12.83 29.27
N ILE A 423 26.06 -13.00 30.56
CA ILE A 423 26.28 -11.93 31.55
C ILE A 423 27.75 -11.88 31.95
N ILE A 424 28.40 -10.73 31.74
CA ILE A 424 29.72 -10.42 32.26
C ILE A 424 29.54 -9.71 33.60
N PRO A 425 29.88 -10.34 34.73
CA PRO A 425 29.80 -9.68 36.02
C PRO A 425 30.85 -8.58 36.11
N LEU A 426 30.42 -7.40 36.56
CA LEU A 426 31.28 -6.23 36.77
C LEU A 426 31.45 -5.97 38.26
N ASP A 427 32.69 -6.02 38.74
CA ASP A 427 33.09 -5.55 40.06
C ASP A 427 33.80 -4.21 39.91
N VAL A 428 33.14 -3.14 40.31
CA VAL A 428 33.65 -1.78 40.16
C VAL A 428 34.12 -1.28 41.52
N LYS A 429 35.37 -0.84 41.58
CA LYS A 429 35.93 -0.15 42.75
C LYS A 429 36.37 1.25 42.35
N LEU A 430 36.11 2.23 43.19
CA LEU A 430 36.59 3.60 43.00
C LEU A 430 36.76 4.35 44.32
N THR A 431 37.61 5.37 44.29
CA THR A 431 37.79 6.31 45.39
C THR A 431 37.34 7.69 44.94
N ILE A 432 36.37 8.27 45.65
CA ILE A 432 35.93 9.65 45.44
C ILE A 432 36.56 10.57 46.47
N VAL A 433 37.00 11.74 46.02
CA VAL A 433 37.58 12.79 46.86
C VAL A 433 36.54 13.90 46.97
N VAL A 434 36.08 14.20 48.18
CA VAL A 434 35.00 15.17 48.43
C VAL A 434 35.55 16.54 48.85
N VAL A 435 34.76 17.60 48.67
CA VAL A 435 35.11 18.93 49.18
C VAL A 435 34.76 19.07 50.67
N GLU A 436 35.41 20.00 51.37
CA GLU A 436 35.13 20.27 52.79
C GLU A 436 33.65 20.64 53.04
N ASN A 437 33.11 20.22 54.20
CA ASN A 437 31.74 20.47 54.67
C ASN A 437 30.60 19.76 53.91
N VAL A 438 30.85 18.57 53.38
CA VAL A 438 29.83 17.74 52.72
C VAL A 438 29.57 16.45 53.50
N ASP A 439 28.32 15.97 53.51
CA ASP A 439 27.97 14.66 54.10
C ASP A 439 28.48 13.52 53.20
N ARG A 440 29.46 12.77 53.72
CA ARG A 440 30.11 11.67 53.01
C ARG A 440 29.13 10.54 52.63
N ASN A 441 28.14 10.27 53.48
CA ASN A 441 27.20 9.19 53.23
C ASN A 441 26.17 9.58 52.17
N GLU A 442 25.71 10.83 52.19
CA GLU A 442 24.78 11.35 51.20
C GLU A 442 25.40 11.34 49.80
N VAL A 443 26.62 11.90 49.66
CA VAL A 443 27.34 11.91 48.38
C VAL A 443 27.67 10.50 47.90
N LYS A 444 28.11 9.61 48.79
CA LYS A 444 28.38 8.22 48.42
C LYS A 444 27.13 7.53 47.86
N ASN A 445 25.97 7.70 48.51
CA ASN A 445 24.72 7.10 48.06
C ASN A 445 24.25 7.69 46.71
N GLU A 446 24.44 8.99 46.50
CA GLU A 446 24.12 9.66 45.23
C GLU A 446 25.00 9.13 44.09
N VAL A 447 26.32 9.04 44.31
CA VAL A 447 27.26 8.45 43.34
C VAL A 447 26.93 6.99 43.05
N GLU A 448 26.64 6.20 44.10
CA GLU A 448 26.23 4.81 43.95
C GLU A 448 24.98 4.69 43.07
N SER A 449 23.95 5.51 43.31
CA SER A 449 22.73 5.51 42.52
C SER A 449 22.99 5.82 41.04
N ILE A 450 23.82 6.82 40.75
CA ILE A 450 24.15 7.23 39.38
C ILE A 450 24.97 6.15 38.66
N ILE A 451 25.95 5.54 39.32
CA ILE A 451 26.75 4.47 38.72
C ILE A 451 25.88 3.24 38.47
N ARG A 452 25.01 2.87 39.41
CA ARG A 452 24.05 1.77 39.22
C ARG A 452 23.10 2.04 38.06
N GLN A 453 22.60 3.27 37.92
CA GLN A 453 21.75 3.66 36.80
C GLN A 453 22.50 3.60 35.47
N TYR A 454 23.75 4.08 35.43
CA TYR A 454 24.59 4.03 34.23
C TYR A 454 24.86 2.58 33.81
N LEU A 455 25.33 1.73 34.73
CA LEU A 455 25.66 0.34 34.43
C LEU A 455 24.41 -0.51 34.17
N GLY A 456 23.29 -0.20 34.81
CA GLY A 456 22.00 -0.84 34.54
C GLY A 456 21.41 -0.46 33.17
N GLY A 457 21.86 0.66 32.59
CA GLY A 457 21.47 1.12 31.26
C GLY A 457 22.30 0.56 30.11
N LEU A 458 23.32 -0.25 30.38
CA LEU A 458 24.18 -0.83 29.34
C LEU A 458 23.39 -1.76 28.41
N GLU A 459 23.59 -1.60 27.11
CA GLU A 459 23.01 -2.46 26.10
C GLU A 459 23.84 -3.75 25.89
N ILE A 460 23.25 -4.74 25.20
CA ILE A 460 23.97 -5.97 24.81
C ILE A 460 25.06 -5.60 23.79
N GLY A 461 26.29 -6.05 24.01
CA GLY A 461 27.45 -5.72 23.19
C GLY A 461 28.00 -4.30 23.40
N GLU A 462 27.55 -3.57 24.43
CA GLU A 462 28.12 -2.27 24.77
C GLU A 462 29.36 -2.44 25.68
N ASP A 463 30.49 -1.90 25.24
CA ASP A 463 31.74 -1.89 26.00
C ASP A 463 31.60 -1.11 27.31
N VAL A 464 32.24 -1.62 28.36
CA VAL A 464 32.26 -0.94 29.66
C VAL A 464 33.44 0.01 29.70
N ILE A 465 33.15 1.29 29.48
CA ILE A 465 34.16 2.35 29.41
C ILE A 465 34.41 2.97 30.79
N MET A 466 35.64 2.83 31.28
CA MET A 466 36.06 3.33 32.59
C MET A 466 35.93 4.85 32.73
N SER A 467 36.26 5.61 31.68
CA SER A 467 36.16 7.08 31.71
C SER A 467 34.71 7.58 31.84
N ARG A 468 33.73 6.80 31.40
CA ARG A 468 32.30 7.11 31.62
C ARG A 468 31.90 6.87 33.07
N ILE A 469 32.44 5.86 33.73
CA ILE A 469 32.25 5.62 35.17
C ILE A 469 32.85 6.77 35.99
N ILE A 470 34.07 7.21 35.66
CA ILE A 470 34.71 8.37 36.29
C ILE A 470 33.83 9.62 36.11
N LYS A 471 33.37 9.87 34.88
CA LYS A 471 32.47 11.01 34.59
C LYS A 471 31.17 10.94 35.38
N ALA A 472 30.56 9.76 35.47
CA ALA A 472 29.34 9.53 36.25
C ALA A 472 29.59 9.82 37.74
N ALA A 473 30.72 9.36 38.27
CA ALA A 473 31.14 9.61 39.64
C ALA A 473 31.41 11.10 39.94
N LEU A 474 31.90 11.88 38.97
CA LEU A 474 32.13 13.32 39.12
C LEU A 474 30.87 14.19 38.92
N SER A 475 29.73 13.59 38.56
CA SER A 475 28.51 14.35 38.22
C SER A 475 27.81 15.02 39.42
N PRO A 476 27.74 14.40 40.62
CA PRO A 476 27.19 15.04 41.82
C PRO A 476 27.98 16.27 42.28
N ARG A 477 27.30 17.18 42.96
CA ARG A 477 27.97 18.34 43.59
C ARG A 477 28.72 17.91 44.84
N GLY A 478 29.87 18.52 45.10
CA GLY A 478 30.66 18.25 46.30
C GLY A 478 31.78 17.21 46.10
N ILE A 479 32.04 16.80 44.86
CA ILE A 479 33.14 15.90 44.50
C ILE A 479 34.25 16.72 43.82
N ARG A 480 35.46 16.61 44.34
CA ARG A 480 36.68 17.25 43.83
C ARG A 480 37.36 16.38 42.78
N ASP A 481 37.45 15.08 43.02
CA ASP A 481 38.13 14.13 42.12
C ASP A 481 37.58 12.70 42.28
N ALA A 482 37.82 11.84 41.29
CA ALA A 482 37.50 10.42 41.30
C ALA A 482 38.71 9.63 40.78
N ARG A 483 39.35 8.87 41.67
CA ARG A 483 40.62 8.17 41.43
C ARG A 483 40.54 6.69 41.77
N ASP A 484 41.56 5.95 41.37
CA ASP A 484 41.69 4.50 41.60
C ASP A 484 40.50 3.66 41.13
N VAL A 485 39.88 4.08 40.01
CA VAL A 485 38.82 3.31 39.38
C VAL A 485 39.38 2.03 38.80
N THR A 486 38.80 0.89 39.19
CA THR A 486 39.08 -0.42 38.62
C THR A 486 37.79 -1.15 38.29
N ILE A 487 37.81 -1.89 37.18
CA ILE A 487 36.73 -2.81 36.79
C ILE A 487 37.35 -4.21 36.78
N ASN A 488 36.77 -5.15 37.54
CA ASN A 488 37.28 -6.50 37.72
C ASN A 488 38.79 -6.51 38.11
N ASP A 489 39.15 -5.63 39.05
CA ASP A 489 40.52 -5.39 39.56
C ASP A 489 41.55 -4.89 38.52
N LYS A 490 41.09 -4.42 37.36
CA LYS A 490 41.95 -3.86 36.31
C LYS A 490 41.67 -2.38 36.04
N LYS A 491 42.69 -1.65 35.59
CA LYS A 491 42.62 -0.23 35.19
C LYS A 491 42.46 -0.09 33.66
N GLU A 492 41.60 -0.89 33.06
CA GLU A 492 41.32 -0.91 31.61
C GLU A 492 39.81 -0.97 31.34
N ASN A 493 39.41 -0.63 30.11
CA ASN A 493 38.03 -0.85 29.65
C ASN A 493 37.77 -2.35 29.48
N ILE A 494 36.50 -2.74 29.55
CA ILE A 494 36.10 -4.12 29.20
C ILE A 494 35.42 -4.07 27.85
N ASP A 495 36.05 -4.73 26.88
CA ASP A 495 35.46 -4.98 25.58
C ASP A 495 34.38 -6.08 25.73
N VAL A 496 33.17 -5.81 25.27
CA VAL A 496 32.02 -6.72 25.42
C VAL A 496 31.65 -7.24 24.04
N MET A 497 31.57 -8.57 23.88
CA MET A 497 31.20 -9.14 22.59
C MET A 497 29.72 -8.88 22.26
N PRO A 498 29.30 -8.90 20.97
CA PRO A 498 27.92 -8.64 20.55
C PRO A 498 26.83 -9.56 21.15
N HIS A 499 27.24 -10.66 21.79
CA HIS A 499 26.35 -11.62 22.46
C HIS A 499 26.48 -11.60 23.99
N GLU A 500 27.26 -10.66 24.52
CA GLU A 500 27.52 -10.49 25.95
C GLU A 500 26.85 -9.21 26.47
N LYS A 501 26.60 -9.14 27.77
CA LYS A 501 26.09 -7.94 28.44
C LYS A 501 26.80 -7.75 29.77
N GLY A 502 27.37 -6.57 29.98
CA GLY A 502 27.92 -6.17 31.28
C GLY A 502 26.81 -5.96 32.29
N GLU A 503 26.91 -6.61 33.45
CA GLU A 503 25.97 -6.43 34.56
C GLU A 503 26.72 -6.20 35.86
N LEU A 504 26.30 -5.18 36.61
CA LEU A 504 26.93 -4.83 37.88
C LEU A 504 26.71 -5.93 38.91
N ARG A 505 27.81 -6.55 39.36
CA ARG A 505 27.80 -7.52 40.45
C ARG A 505 28.10 -6.85 41.79
N THR A 506 29.22 -6.14 41.87
CA THR A 506 29.62 -5.42 43.09
C THR A 506 30.08 -3.99 42.78
N LEU A 507 29.80 -3.07 43.69
CA LEU A 507 30.22 -1.67 43.62
C LEU A 507 30.80 -1.27 44.98
N GLU A 508 32.08 -0.96 45.02
CA GLU A 508 32.78 -0.49 46.22
C GLU A 508 33.25 0.94 46.03
N ILE A 509 32.77 1.84 46.88
CA ILE A 509 33.12 3.26 46.85
C ILE A 509 33.81 3.64 48.16
N TYR A 510 35.06 4.07 48.04
CA TYR A 510 35.85 4.68 49.12
C TYR A 510 35.76 6.20 49.04
N VAL A 511 35.75 6.87 50.20
CA VAL A 511 35.58 8.33 50.29
C VAL A 511 36.77 8.93 51.04
N GLU A 512 37.43 9.91 50.42
CA GLU A 512 38.58 10.64 50.94
C GLU A 512 38.36 12.16 50.91
N ASP A 513 39.21 12.91 51.61
CA ASP A 513 39.19 14.38 51.70
C ASP A 513 40.14 15.05 50.69
#